data_AF-A0A349XTV8-F1
#
_entry.id   AF-A0A349XTV8-F1
#
_cell.length_a   1.000
_cell.length_b   1.000
_cell.length_c   1.000
_cell.angle_alpha   90.00
_cell.angle_beta   90.00
_cell.angle_gamma   90.00
#
_symmetry.space_group_name_H-M   'P 1'
#
loop_
_entity.id
_entity.type
_entity.pdbx_description
1 polymer ?
#
loop_
_entity_poly.entity_id
_entity_poly.type
_entity_poly.pdbx_seq_one_letter_code
_entity_poly.pdbx_strand_id
1 'polypeptide(L)'
;MLAFGLFALTFVTASSGPASSHDFTVGSLEIKHPWSQKAPAVAPVLGGYLTIVNTGTTDDRLLGGSSPVAERFEIHVSSVIDGVARMRPVKDGITISAGSTVKLEPRAMHIMFEKPTWYPAEGEKFKATLQFEKAGPVEVEFVVQKGATANSEDHAGHTP
;
A
#
# COMPACT_ATOMS: atom_id res chain seq x y z
N MET A 1 -40.17 31.44 47.59
CA MET A 1 -39.38 31.48 46.33
C MET A 1 -38.38 30.33 46.37
N LEU A 2 -38.69 29.20 45.73
CA LEU A 2 -37.74 28.11 45.51
C LEU A 2 -38.07 27.50 44.14
N ALA A 3 -37.28 27.85 43.13
CA ALA A 3 -37.39 27.33 41.78
C ALA A 3 -36.36 26.21 41.61
N PHE A 4 -36.83 25.00 41.32
CA PHE A 4 -36.00 23.85 40.97
C PHE A 4 -35.46 24.01 39.54
N GLY A 5 -34.14 24.06 39.40
CA GLY A 5 -33.45 24.11 38.11
C GLY A 5 -33.40 22.74 37.45
N LEU A 6 -33.98 22.62 36.26
CA LEU A 6 -33.94 21.42 35.43
C LEU A 6 -32.65 21.42 34.60
N PHE A 7 -31.71 20.53 34.93
CA PHE A 7 -30.48 20.32 34.16
C PHE A 7 -30.79 19.37 32.99
N ALA A 8 -30.94 19.92 31.78
CA ALA A 8 -31.14 19.12 30.57
C ALA A 8 -29.79 18.52 30.13
N LEU A 9 -29.67 17.19 30.21
CA LEU A 9 -28.51 16.43 29.76
C LEU A 9 -28.59 16.23 28.24
N THR A 10 -27.90 17.06 27.47
CA THR A 10 -27.81 16.93 26.01
C THR A 10 -26.95 15.72 25.65
N PHE A 11 -27.58 14.67 25.15
CA PHE A 11 -26.91 13.46 24.65
C PHE A 11 -26.33 13.78 23.26
N VAL A 12 -25.01 14.00 23.18
CA VAL A 12 -24.30 14.15 21.90
C VAL A 12 -24.19 12.77 21.25
N THR A 13 -24.95 12.56 20.17
CA THR A 13 -24.79 11.39 19.30
C THR A 13 -23.57 11.61 18.41
N ALA A 14 -22.48 10.88 18.69
CA ALA A 14 -21.33 10.83 17.80
C ALA A 14 -21.68 10.01 16.55
N SER A 15 -21.97 10.70 15.45
CA SER A 15 -22.12 10.09 14.12
C SER A 15 -20.74 9.66 13.61
N SER A 16 -20.44 8.37 13.71
CA SER A 16 -19.31 7.76 13.01
C SER A 16 -19.61 7.78 11.52
N GLY A 17 -18.93 8.64 10.76
CA GLY A 17 -19.05 8.69 9.30
C GLY A 17 -18.56 7.38 8.66
N PRO A 18 -19.05 7.01 7.47
CA PRO A 18 -18.56 5.84 6.76
C PRO A 18 -17.09 6.05 6.39
N ALA A 19 -16.21 5.20 6.91
CA ALA A 19 -14.85 5.07 6.40
C ALA A 19 -14.96 4.53 4.97
N SER A 20 -14.70 5.38 3.97
CA SER A 20 -14.66 4.95 2.58
C SER A 20 -13.45 4.04 2.41
N SER A 21 -13.69 2.74 2.29
CA SER A 21 -12.63 1.76 2.02
C SER A 21 -12.08 2.03 0.62
N HIS A 22 -10.77 2.29 0.53
CA HIS A 22 -10.08 2.57 -0.73
C HIS A 22 -9.76 1.27 -1.47
N ASP A 23 -10.81 0.58 -1.89
CA ASP A 23 -10.73 -0.77 -2.46
C ASP A 23 -11.18 -0.77 -3.92
N PHE A 24 -10.59 -1.68 -4.70
CA PHE A 24 -10.88 -1.87 -6.12
C PHE A 24 -11.28 -3.32 -6.36
N THR A 25 -12.24 -3.57 -7.24
CA THR A 25 -12.70 -4.92 -7.56
C THR A 25 -12.63 -5.16 -9.07
N VAL A 26 -12.07 -6.30 -9.46
CA VAL A 26 -12.09 -6.79 -10.84
C VAL A 26 -12.49 -8.27 -10.83
N GLY A 27 -13.67 -8.58 -11.38
CA GLY A 27 -14.21 -9.93 -11.29
C GLY A 27 -14.27 -10.42 -9.84
N SER A 28 -13.46 -11.43 -9.51
CA SER A 28 -13.35 -12.02 -8.17
C SER A 28 -12.11 -11.59 -7.38
N LEU A 29 -11.32 -10.65 -7.89
CA LEU A 29 -10.21 -10.07 -7.17
C LEU A 29 -10.65 -8.79 -6.47
N GLU A 30 -10.37 -8.70 -5.17
CA GLU A 30 -10.49 -7.49 -4.37
C GLU A 30 -9.08 -6.97 -4.05
N ILE A 31 -8.78 -5.76 -4.48
CA ILE A 31 -7.52 -5.08 -4.20
C ILE A 31 -7.80 -4.05 -3.13
N LYS A 32 -7.40 -4.36 -1.91
CA LYS A 32 -7.72 -3.60 -0.71
C LYS A 32 -6.61 -2.64 -0.36
N HIS A 33 -7.04 -1.42 -0.09
CA HIS A 33 -6.23 -0.34 0.46
C HIS A 33 -4.84 -0.18 -0.19
N PRO A 34 -4.72 0.14 -1.49
CA PRO A 34 -3.43 0.49 -2.05
C PRO A 34 -2.90 1.79 -1.45
N TRP A 35 -1.68 1.74 -0.94
CA TRP A 35 -1.03 2.88 -0.31
C TRP A 35 0.48 2.87 -0.53
N SER A 36 1.07 4.05 -0.51
CA SER A 36 2.51 4.24 -0.65
C SER A 36 3.07 4.94 0.57
N GLN A 37 4.25 4.54 1.02
CA GLN A 37 4.90 5.22 2.13
C GLN A 37 5.49 6.55 1.66
N LYS A 38 5.17 7.62 2.40
CA LYS A 38 5.81 8.93 2.24
C LYS A 38 7.33 8.77 2.31
N ALA A 39 8.02 9.28 1.30
CA ALA A 39 9.47 9.27 1.20
C ALA A 39 10.03 10.70 1.05
N PRO A 40 11.29 10.95 1.46
CA PRO A 40 12.00 12.19 1.12
C PRO A 40 12.14 12.36 -0.40
N ALA A 41 12.21 13.60 -0.87
CA ALA A 41 12.32 13.94 -2.30
C ALA A 41 13.63 13.50 -2.99
N VAL A 42 14.54 12.87 -2.24
CA VAL A 42 15.82 12.31 -2.73
C VAL A 42 15.81 10.78 -2.73
N ALA A 43 14.71 10.14 -2.30
CA ALA A 43 14.65 8.71 -2.18
C ALA A 43 14.67 8.03 -3.56
N PRO A 44 15.57 7.07 -3.82
CA PRO A 44 15.70 6.46 -5.14
C PRO A 44 14.49 5.60 -5.54
N VAL A 45 13.59 5.32 -4.58
CA VAL A 45 12.43 4.43 -4.73
C VAL A 45 11.26 4.91 -3.86
N LEU A 46 10.03 4.57 -4.26
CA LEU A 46 8.85 4.60 -3.39
C LEU A 46 8.37 3.17 -3.12
N GLY A 47 7.92 2.89 -1.89
CA GLY A 47 7.35 1.59 -1.51
C GLY A 47 5.83 1.60 -1.62
N GLY A 48 5.26 0.66 -2.38
CA GLY A 48 3.83 0.45 -2.54
C GLY A 48 3.34 -0.83 -1.87
N TYR A 49 2.16 -0.75 -1.26
CA TYR A 49 1.57 -1.79 -0.43
C TYR A 49 0.08 -1.91 -0.70
N LEU A 50 -0.45 -3.11 -0.58
CA LEU A 50 -1.87 -3.42 -0.78
C LEU A 50 -2.16 -4.85 -0.31
N THR A 51 -3.43 -5.21 -0.22
CA THR A 51 -3.84 -6.61 -0.03
C THR A 51 -4.66 -7.06 -1.24
N ILE A 52 -4.38 -8.24 -1.78
CA ILE A 52 -5.17 -8.85 -2.86
C ILE A 52 -5.89 -10.05 -2.29
N VAL A 53 -7.21 -10.06 -2.39
CA VAL A 53 -8.06 -11.20 -2.03
C VAL A 53 -8.63 -11.79 -3.30
N ASN A 54 -8.41 -13.08 -3.53
CA ASN A 54 -9.07 -13.82 -4.61
C ASN A 54 -10.25 -14.58 -4.01
N THR A 55 -11.46 -14.09 -4.24
CA THR A 55 -12.71 -14.72 -3.79
C THR A 55 -13.27 -15.73 -4.81
N GLY A 56 -12.55 -15.92 -5.92
CA GLY A 56 -12.93 -16.81 -7.01
C GLY A 56 -12.51 -18.26 -6.78
N THR A 57 -12.79 -19.08 -7.80
CA THR A 57 -12.50 -20.52 -7.83
C THR A 57 -11.27 -20.87 -8.68
N THR A 58 -10.62 -19.87 -9.27
CA THR A 58 -9.43 -20.04 -10.10
C THR A 58 -8.31 -19.11 -9.64
N ASP A 59 -7.08 -19.62 -9.66
CA ASP A 59 -5.88 -18.82 -9.39
C ASP A 59 -5.74 -17.67 -10.39
N ASP A 60 -5.20 -16.54 -9.94
CA ASP A 60 -4.67 -15.47 -10.81
C ASP A 60 -3.20 -15.20 -10.42
N ARG A 61 -2.51 -14.35 -11.18
CA ARG A 61 -1.13 -13.97 -10.94
C ARG A 61 -0.95 -12.49 -11.20
N LEU A 62 -0.44 -11.76 -10.21
CA LEU A 62 0.03 -10.39 -10.40
C LEU A 62 1.42 -10.45 -11.04
N LEU A 63 1.53 -10.05 -12.31
CA LEU A 63 2.75 -10.09 -13.09
C LEU A 63 3.67 -8.88 -12.82
N GLY A 64 3.09 -7.76 -12.37
CA GLY A 64 3.78 -6.49 -12.22
C GLY A 64 2.81 -5.34 -12.44
N GLY A 65 3.30 -4.24 -13.00
CA GLY A 65 2.48 -3.07 -13.24
C GLY A 65 3.23 -1.91 -13.86
N SER A 66 2.61 -0.73 -13.79
CA SER A 66 3.22 0.54 -14.18
C SER A 66 2.59 1.67 -13.37
N SER A 67 3.29 2.79 -13.28
CA SER A 67 2.72 4.02 -12.74
C SER A 67 3.48 5.20 -13.32
N PRO A 68 2.81 6.32 -13.63
CA PRO A 68 3.51 7.51 -14.09
C PRO A 68 4.47 8.08 -13.02
N VAL A 69 4.30 7.74 -11.73
CA VAL A 69 5.13 8.25 -10.61
C VAL A 69 6.61 7.88 -10.71
N ALA A 70 6.94 6.85 -11.50
CA ALA A 70 8.28 6.26 -11.54
C ALA A 70 8.60 5.64 -12.90
N GLU A 71 9.88 5.52 -13.24
CA GLU A 71 10.31 4.88 -14.48
C GLU A 71 10.02 3.37 -14.50
N ARG A 72 10.06 2.71 -13.34
CA ARG A 72 9.81 1.26 -13.23
C ARG A 72 8.87 0.93 -12.08
N PHE A 73 8.15 -0.16 -12.26
CA PHE A 73 7.33 -0.80 -11.25
C PHE A 73 7.82 -2.24 -11.14
N GLU A 74 8.32 -2.61 -9.97
CA GLU A 74 8.79 -3.96 -9.70
C GLU A 74 8.14 -4.53 -8.44
N ILE A 75 8.07 -5.85 -8.36
CA ILE A 75 7.63 -6.56 -7.16
C ILE A 75 8.86 -7.15 -6.49
N HIS A 76 9.04 -6.88 -5.20
CA HIS A 76 10.21 -7.29 -4.44
C HIS A 76 9.79 -8.06 -3.19
N VAL A 77 10.65 -8.98 -2.75
CA VAL A 77 10.56 -9.64 -1.45
C VAL A 77 11.73 -9.19 -0.59
N SER A 78 11.42 -8.63 0.57
CA SER A 78 12.37 -8.36 1.63
C SER A 78 12.50 -9.59 2.53
N SER A 79 13.74 -9.90 2.90
CA SER A 79 14.09 -11.00 3.80
C SER A 79 15.30 -10.61 4.64
N VAL A 80 15.43 -11.12 5.85
CA VAL A 80 16.65 -11.00 6.64
C VAL A 80 17.38 -12.33 6.54
N ILE A 81 18.59 -12.32 5.99
CA ILE A 81 19.45 -13.50 5.87
C ILE A 81 20.73 -13.17 6.63
N ASP A 82 21.02 -13.95 7.67
CA ASP A 82 22.19 -13.77 8.55
C ASP A 82 22.29 -12.36 9.16
N GLY A 83 21.14 -11.80 9.58
CA GLY A 83 21.05 -10.44 10.13
C GLY A 83 21.11 -9.33 9.08
N VAL A 84 21.34 -9.66 7.81
CA VAL A 84 21.42 -8.69 6.71
C VAL A 84 20.08 -8.61 5.99
N ALA A 85 19.50 -7.41 5.91
CA ALA A 85 18.33 -7.16 5.08
C ALA A 85 18.70 -7.33 3.59
N ARG A 86 17.97 -8.21 2.90
CA ARG A 86 18.09 -8.47 1.48
C ARG A 86 16.75 -8.29 0.80
N MET A 87 16.78 -7.63 -0.34
CA MET A 87 15.60 -7.39 -1.16
C MET A 87 15.86 -7.98 -2.54
N ARG A 88 14.92 -8.77 -3.05
CA ARG A 88 15.06 -9.45 -4.34
C ARG A 88 13.82 -9.26 -5.19
N PRO A 89 13.98 -8.98 -6.50
CA PRO A 89 12.86 -8.86 -7.42
C PRO A 89 12.20 -10.24 -7.64
N VAL A 90 10.89 -10.22 -7.82
CA VAL A 90 10.04 -11.36 -8.18
C VAL A 90 9.71 -11.26 -9.66
N LYS A 91 10.48 -11.97 -10.49
CA LYS A 91 10.39 -11.83 -11.96
C LYS A 91 9.16 -12.48 -12.57
N ASP A 92 8.69 -13.58 -11.99
CA ASP A 92 7.57 -14.36 -12.52
C ASP A 92 6.22 -13.94 -11.92
N GLY A 93 6.17 -12.78 -11.26
CA GLY A 93 4.99 -12.30 -10.55
C GLY A 93 4.62 -13.14 -9.32
N ILE A 94 3.46 -12.85 -8.74
CA ILE A 94 2.95 -13.49 -7.53
C ILE A 94 1.64 -14.20 -7.84
N THR A 95 1.57 -15.51 -7.56
CA THR A 95 0.32 -16.26 -7.62
C THR A 95 -0.61 -15.86 -6.48
N ILE A 96 -1.87 -15.57 -6.81
CA ILE A 96 -2.97 -15.39 -5.88
C ILE A 96 -3.92 -16.56 -6.06
N SER A 97 -3.72 -17.63 -5.28
CA SER A 97 -4.56 -18.84 -5.38
C SER A 97 -6.03 -18.56 -5.09
N ALA A 98 -6.91 -19.35 -5.67
CA ALA A 98 -8.35 -19.30 -5.40
C ALA A 98 -8.64 -19.33 -3.88
N GLY A 99 -9.55 -18.49 -3.42
CA GLY A 99 -9.91 -18.36 -1.99
C GLY A 99 -8.79 -17.82 -1.09
N SER A 100 -7.66 -17.38 -1.63
CA SER A 100 -6.50 -16.96 -0.85
C SER A 100 -6.34 -15.43 -0.82
N THR A 101 -5.52 -14.98 0.14
CA THR A 101 -5.15 -13.58 0.30
C THR A 101 -3.64 -13.43 0.23
N VAL A 102 -3.18 -12.46 -0.55
CA VAL A 102 -1.77 -12.07 -0.66
C VAL A 102 -1.63 -10.64 -0.13
N LYS A 103 -0.67 -10.43 0.77
CA LYS A 103 -0.37 -9.12 1.34
C LYS A 103 0.97 -8.60 0.82
N LEU A 104 0.97 -7.36 0.36
CA LEU A 104 2.16 -6.59 0.06
C LEU A 104 2.30 -5.54 1.15
N GLU A 105 3.28 -5.71 2.02
CA GLU A 105 3.44 -4.95 3.27
C GLU A 105 4.91 -4.61 3.56
N PRO A 106 5.18 -3.56 4.37
CA PRO A 106 6.54 -3.15 4.70
C PRO A 106 7.36 -4.32 5.25
N ARG A 107 8.64 -4.38 4.85
CA ARG A 107 9.62 -5.40 5.28
C ARG A 107 9.32 -6.84 4.86
N ALA A 108 8.25 -7.07 4.09
CA ALA A 108 7.94 -8.35 3.45
C ALA A 108 7.94 -8.16 1.93
N MET A 109 6.94 -8.71 1.25
CA MET A 109 6.73 -8.50 -0.17
C MET A 109 6.11 -7.12 -0.42
N HIS A 110 6.56 -6.38 -1.44
CA HIS A 110 6.04 -5.04 -1.71
C HIS A 110 6.29 -4.63 -3.17
N ILE A 111 5.60 -3.58 -3.60
CA ILE A 111 5.88 -2.92 -4.88
C ILE A 111 7.00 -1.90 -4.65
N MET A 112 7.95 -1.88 -5.57
CA MET A 112 9.01 -0.88 -5.64
C MET A 112 8.82 -0.04 -6.90
N PHE A 113 8.48 1.23 -6.71
CA PHE A 113 8.46 2.23 -7.77
C PHE A 113 9.86 2.83 -7.87
N GLU A 114 10.66 2.37 -8.84
CA GLU A 114 12.06 2.79 -8.96
C GLU A 114 12.23 4.02 -9.85
N LYS A 115 13.17 4.87 -9.44
CA LYS A 115 13.44 6.18 -10.04
C LYS A 115 12.15 7.01 -10.15
N PRO A 116 11.60 7.44 -9.00
CA PRO A 116 10.45 8.33 -8.98
C PRO A 116 10.74 9.61 -9.75
N THR A 117 9.78 10.04 -10.58
CA THR A 117 9.84 11.29 -11.33
C THR A 117 9.24 12.46 -10.53
N TRP A 118 8.39 12.16 -9.54
CA TRP A 118 7.95 13.09 -8.50
C TRP A 118 7.65 12.36 -7.19
N TYR A 119 7.45 13.13 -6.11
CA TYR A 119 7.23 12.61 -4.76
C TYR A 119 5.92 13.18 -4.20
N PRO A 120 4.80 12.44 -4.27
CA PRO A 120 3.53 12.92 -3.75
C PRO A 120 3.58 13.10 -2.23
N ALA A 121 2.92 14.15 -1.74
CA ALA A 121 2.85 14.49 -0.33
C ALA A 121 1.91 13.55 0.43
N GLU A 122 1.96 13.60 1.76
CA GLU A 122 1.06 12.80 2.61
C GLU A 122 -0.41 13.15 2.35
N GLY A 123 -1.26 12.13 2.21
CA GLY A 123 -2.67 12.27 1.85
C GLY A 123 -2.91 12.46 0.36
N GLU A 124 -1.88 12.80 -0.43
CA GLU A 124 -2.01 12.82 -1.89
C GLU A 124 -2.12 11.41 -2.46
N LYS A 125 -2.53 11.35 -3.71
CA LYS A 125 -2.79 10.11 -4.40
C LYS A 125 -2.15 10.09 -5.78
N PHE A 126 -1.80 8.90 -6.25
CA PHE A 126 -1.32 8.69 -7.62
C PHE A 126 -1.84 7.37 -8.18
N LYS A 127 -1.99 7.31 -9.50
CA LYS A 127 -2.49 6.12 -10.19
C LYS A 127 -1.38 5.10 -10.41
N ALA A 128 -1.75 3.83 -10.44
CA ALA A 128 -0.93 2.75 -10.96
C ALA A 128 -1.82 1.74 -11.70
N THR A 129 -1.23 0.99 -12.62
CA THR A 129 -1.88 -0.15 -13.27
C THR A 129 -1.24 -1.42 -12.75
N LEU A 130 -2.03 -2.32 -12.17
CA LEU A 130 -1.62 -3.67 -11.80
C LEU A 130 -1.92 -4.61 -12.97
N GLN A 131 -0.92 -5.35 -13.44
CA GLN A 131 -1.08 -6.30 -14.53
C GLN A 131 -1.31 -7.70 -13.98
N PHE A 132 -2.54 -8.19 -14.07
CA PHE A 132 -2.87 -9.58 -13.78
C PHE A 132 -2.80 -10.44 -15.03
N GLU A 133 -2.48 -11.72 -14.85
CA GLU A 133 -2.40 -12.70 -15.94
C GLU A 133 -3.78 -13.01 -16.52
N LYS A 134 -4.81 -13.16 -15.68
CA LYS A 134 -6.18 -13.49 -16.14
C LYS A 134 -7.13 -12.30 -16.08
N ALA A 135 -7.14 -11.55 -14.98
CA ALA A 135 -7.99 -10.36 -14.85
C ALA A 135 -7.54 -9.19 -15.75
N GLY A 136 -6.32 -9.23 -16.29
CA GLY A 136 -5.77 -8.19 -17.15
C GLY A 136 -5.31 -6.95 -16.39
N PRO A 137 -5.19 -5.79 -17.07
CA PRO A 137 -4.75 -4.55 -16.44
C PRO A 137 -5.86 -3.96 -15.56
N VAL A 138 -5.49 -3.54 -14.35
CA VAL A 138 -6.40 -2.94 -13.37
C VAL A 138 -5.83 -1.61 -12.91
N GLU A 139 -6.54 -0.52 -13.19
CA GLU A 139 -6.17 0.78 -12.63
C GLU A 139 -6.56 0.85 -11.15
N VAL A 140 -5.59 1.24 -10.32
CA VAL A 140 -5.76 1.48 -8.90
C VAL A 140 -5.17 2.84 -8.55
N GLU A 141 -5.64 3.40 -7.45
CA GLU A 141 -5.08 4.61 -6.87
C GLU A 141 -4.34 4.24 -5.59
N PHE A 142 -3.14 4.77 -5.41
CA PHE A 142 -2.36 4.65 -4.18
C PHE A 142 -2.50 5.95 -3.40
N VAL A 143 -2.86 5.87 -2.12
CA VAL A 143 -2.80 7.00 -1.19
C VAL A 143 -1.45 7.03 -0.48
N VAL A 144 -0.81 8.20 -0.40
CA VAL A 144 0.44 8.36 0.32
C VAL A 144 0.16 8.50 1.81
N GLN A 145 0.81 7.67 2.61
CA GLN A 145 0.65 7.65 4.06
C GLN A 145 1.99 7.74 4.77
N LYS A 146 1.98 8.21 6.01
CA LYS A 146 3.12 8.07 6.90
C LYS A 146 3.35 6.58 7.17
N GLY A 147 4.50 6.05 6.77
CA GLY A 147 4.82 4.66 7.04
C GLY A 147 5.03 4.40 8.53
N ALA A 148 4.99 3.13 8.93
CA ALA A 148 5.52 2.71 10.22
C ALA A 148 6.98 3.16 10.28
N THR A 149 7.34 3.96 11.30
CA THR A 149 8.68 4.49 11.48
C THR A 149 9.68 3.34 11.45
N ALA A 150 10.47 3.23 10.39
CA ALA A 150 11.78 2.61 10.51
C ALA A 150 12.52 3.47 11.54
N ASN A 151 12.93 2.88 12.66
CA ASN A 151 13.88 3.55 13.53
C ASN A 151 15.02 4.04 12.63
N SER A 152 15.27 5.34 12.68
CA SER A 152 16.44 5.98 12.13
C SER A 152 17.66 5.34 12.81
N GLU A 153 18.16 4.25 12.25
CA GLU A 153 19.56 3.87 12.42
C GLU A 153 20.34 4.78 11.47
N ASP A 154 21.06 5.73 12.07
CA ASP A 154 22.00 6.62 11.42
C ASP A 154 22.92 5.82 10.48
N HIS A 155 22.73 6.00 9.18
CA HIS A 155 23.81 5.79 8.21
C HIS A 155 24.52 7.13 7.96
N ALA A 156 25.00 7.73 9.05
CA ALA A 156 26.04 8.73 9.01
C ALA A 156 27.40 8.00 9.00
N GLY A 157 27.95 7.70 7.83
CA GLY A 157 29.31 7.20 7.76
C GLY A 157 29.72 6.47 6.49
N HIS A 158 29.71 7.13 5.34
CA HIS A 158 30.63 6.77 4.25
C HIS A 158 31.30 8.03 3.74
N THR A 159 32.48 8.31 4.28
CA THR A 159 33.47 9.17 3.63
C THR A 159 34.35 8.25 2.76
N PRO A 160 34.66 8.62 1.51
CA PRO A 160 35.57 7.86 0.65
C PRO A 160 37.02 7.88 1.15
#